data_AF-A0A9D5WA81-F1
#
_entry.id   AF-A0A9D5WA81-F1
#
_cell.length_a   1.000
_cell.length_b   1.000
_cell.length_c   1.000
_cell.angle_alpha   90.00
_cell.angle_beta   90.00
_cell.angle_gamma   90.00
#
_symmetry.space_group_name_H-M   'P 1'
#
loop_
_entity.id
_entity.type
_entity.pdbx_description
1 polymer ?
#
loop_
_entity_poly.entity_id
_entity_poly.type
_entity_poly.pdbx_seq_one_letter_code
_entity_poly.pdbx_strand_id
1 'polypeptide(L)'
;MKRKVISILVMLYFVIFAMAGSALAHTDDEGKNTDKKSDKKEMWKKHKAMMQAKIVKALELDKETSEKLTAILDNYGKKRHELRHSFKSNFKELKEAVNKKDEAAMKDILDKIDEAHKELKTLMESEKGEINALLTVPQQAKYALVKADFFKHMKKMMSEKHNMKKDNPK
;
A
#
# COMPACT_ATOMS: atom_id res chain seq x y z
N MET A 1 -9.69 26.72 -2.81
CA MET A 1 -9.34 25.87 -1.65
C MET A 1 -10.20 24.60 -1.55
N LYS A 2 -11.52 24.67 -1.70
CA LYS A 2 -12.45 23.51 -1.55
C LYS A 2 -12.10 22.26 -2.38
N ARG A 3 -11.60 22.42 -3.62
CA ARG A 3 -11.18 21.28 -4.48
C ARG A 3 -9.92 20.55 -3.99
N LYS A 4 -8.99 21.26 -3.33
CA LYS A 4 -7.77 20.64 -2.76
C LYS A 4 -8.10 19.84 -1.51
N VAL A 5 -8.98 20.37 -0.66
CA VAL A 5 -9.48 19.68 0.55
C VAL A 5 -10.30 18.43 0.19
N ILE A 6 -11.13 18.50 -0.85
CA ILE A 6 -11.89 17.33 -1.34
C ILE A 6 -10.93 16.28 -1.94
N SER A 7 -9.90 16.67 -2.68
CA SER A 7 -8.91 15.73 -3.21
C SER A 7 -8.09 15.06 -2.10
N ILE A 8 -7.74 15.80 -1.04
CA ILE A 8 -7.07 15.29 0.15
C ILE A 8 -7.98 14.30 0.88
N LEU A 9 -9.27 14.64 1.09
CA LEU A 9 -10.27 13.75 1.70
C LEU A 9 -10.53 12.47 0.89
N VAL A 10 -10.58 12.55 -0.44
CA VAL A 10 -10.79 11.37 -1.32
C VAL A 10 -9.56 10.45 -1.35
N MET A 11 -8.34 11.01 -1.29
CA MET A 11 -7.12 10.20 -1.15
C MET A 11 -6.94 9.63 0.26
N LEU A 12 -7.28 10.40 1.30
CA LEU A 12 -7.41 9.92 2.69
C LEU A 12 -8.39 8.74 2.76
N TYR A 13 -9.50 8.81 2.05
CA TYR A 13 -10.44 7.70 1.92
C TYR A 13 -9.78 6.47 1.31
N PHE A 14 -8.97 6.60 0.26
CA PHE A 14 -8.24 5.47 -0.34
C PHE A 14 -7.18 4.86 0.60
N VAL A 15 -6.46 5.68 1.37
CA VAL A 15 -5.46 5.21 2.35
C VAL A 15 -6.15 4.54 3.56
N ILE A 16 -7.27 5.10 4.04
CA ILE A 16 -8.07 4.55 5.14
C ILE A 16 -8.80 3.27 4.70
N PHE A 17 -9.32 3.18 3.48
CA PHE A 17 -10.02 1.97 3.00
C PHE A 17 -9.07 0.78 2.82
N ALA A 18 -7.78 1.04 2.55
CA ALA A 18 -6.73 0.01 2.58
C ALA A 18 -6.35 -0.45 4.00
N MET A 19 -6.82 0.23 5.05
CA MET A 19 -6.59 -0.11 6.48
C MET A 19 -7.86 -0.53 7.23
N ALA A 20 -9.05 -0.16 6.77
CA ALA A 20 -10.34 -0.47 7.41
C ALA A 20 -10.68 -1.98 7.41
N GLY A 21 -10.03 -2.79 6.57
CA GLY A 21 -10.13 -4.26 6.61
C GLY A 21 -9.50 -4.92 7.85
N SER A 22 -9.06 -4.15 8.85
CA SER A 22 -8.47 -4.68 10.09
C SER A 22 -8.93 -3.98 11.38
N ALA A 23 -9.88 -3.04 11.32
CA ALA A 23 -10.25 -2.21 12.48
C ALA A 23 -11.52 -2.63 13.22
N LEU A 24 -12.20 -3.71 12.80
CA LEU A 24 -13.38 -4.28 13.52
C LEU A 24 -13.09 -5.62 14.22
N ALA A 25 -11.83 -5.86 14.62
CA ALA A 25 -11.49 -7.03 15.43
C ALA A 25 -10.59 -6.60 16.60
N HIS A 26 -11.16 -5.85 17.54
CA HIS A 26 -10.68 -5.82 18.91
C HIS A 26 -11.80 -6.38 19.80
N THR A 27 -11.73 -7.68 20.02
CA THR A 27 -11.99 -8.26 21.33
C THR A 27 -10.65 -8.81 21.80
N ASP A 28 -10.30 -8.45 23.02
CA ASP A 28 -9.08 -8.85 23.70
C ASP A 28 -8.95 -10.37 23.73
N ASP A 29 -7.85 -10.89 23.19
CA ASP A 29 -7.41 -12.26 23.43
C ASP A 29 -5.87 -12.28 23.35
N GLU A 30 -5.27 -11.94 24.49
CA GLU A 30 -3.86 -12.13 24.77
C GLU A 30 -3.57 -13.64 24.88
N GLY A 31 -3.12 -14.27 23.79
CA GLY A 31 -2.63 -15.66 23.90
C GLY A 31 -2.24 -16.42 22.64
N LYS A 32 -2.68 -16.05 21.42
CA LYS A 32 -2.46 -16.88 20.21
C LYS A 32 -2.08 -16.11 18.93
N ASN A 33 -1.11 -15.20 18.99
CA ASN A 33 -0.87 -14.25 17.88
C ASN A 33 0.50 -14.30 17.20
N THR A 34 1.29 -15.36 17.42
CA THR A 34 2.57 -15.58 16.71
C THR A 34 2.38 -16.19 15.33
N ASP A 35 1.49 -17.19 15.19
CA ASP A 35 1.31 -17.93 13.92
C ASP A 35 0.65 -17.09 12.81
N LYS A 36 -0.42 -16.35 13.14
CA LYS A 36 -1.15 -15.52 12.15
C LYS A 36 -0.31 -14.39 11.54
N LYS A 37 0.68 -13.85 12.27
CA LYS A 37 1.59 -12.81 11.76
C LYS A 37 2.60 -13.38 10.78
N SER A 38 3.09 -14.59 11.04
CA SER A 38 3.99 -15.34 10.16
C SER A 38 3.30 -15.61 8.81
N ASP A 39 2.07 -16.12 8.85
CA ASP A 39 1.31 -16.50 7.66
C ASP A 39 1.03 -15.31 6.73
N LYS A 40 0.71 -14.14 7.31
CA LYS A 40 0.45 -12.93 6.54
C LYS A 40 1.71 -12.39 5.86
N LYS A 41 2.87 -12.46 6.53
CA LYS A 41 4.17 -12.03 5.99
C LYS A 41 4.61 -12.96 4.86
N GLU A 42 4.42 -14.27 5.03
CA GLU A 42 4.73 -15.27 4.02
C GLU A 42 3.81 -15.14 2.79
N MET A 43 2.51 -14.95 3.01
CA MET A 43 1.54 -14.69 1.94
C MET A 43 1.88 -13.43 1.14
N TRP A 44 2.31 -12.36 1.81
CA TRP A 44 2.74 -11.13 1.14
C TRP A 44 4.01 -11.33 0.31
N LYS A 45 5.01 -12.05 0.85
CA LYS A 45 6.21 -12.42 0.10
C LYS A 45 5.87 -13.25 -1.14
N LYS A 46 5.01 -14.26 -1.00
CA LYS A 46 4.55 -15.10 -2.13
C LYS A 46 3.83 -14.27 -3.19
N HIS A 47 2.94 -13.35 -2.81
CA HIS A 47 2.26 -12.45 -3.75
C HIS A 47 3.23 -11.49 -4.46
N LYS A 48 4.20 -10.94 -3.73
CA LYS A 48 5.22 -10.05 -4.30
C LYS A 48 6.06 -10.79 -5.34
N ALA A 49 6.56 -11.99 -5.00
CA ALA A 49 7.34 -12.82 -5.91
C ALA A 49 6.52 -13.23 -7.15
N MET A 50 5.26 -13.63 -6.97
CA MET A 50 4.36 -13.93 -8.09
C MET A 50 4.15 -12.71 -9.00
N MET A 51 3.98 -11.52 -8.42
CA MET A 51 3.81 -10.29 -9.20
C MET A 51 5.08 -9.96 -9.98
N GLN A 52 6.25 -10.05 -9.36
CA GLN A 52 7.54 -9.83 -10.03
C GLN A 52 7.74 -10.81 -11.18
N ALA A 53 7.46 -12.09 -10.98
CA ALA A 53 7.52 -13.11 -12.03
C ALA A 53 6.55 -12.81 -13.19
N LYS A 54 5.32 -12.37 -12.89
CA LYS A 54 4.34 -11.97 -13.93
C LYS A 54 4.81 -10.74 -14.71
N ILE A 55 5.37 -9.74 -14.03
CA ILE A 55 5.93 -8.55 -14.67
C ILE A 55 7.06 -8.92 -15.63
N VAL A 56 8.06 -9.67 -15.15
CA VAL A 56 9.21 -10.08 -15.96
C VAL A 56 8.76 -10.89 -17.18
N LYS A 57 7.86 -11.86 -16.98
CA LYS A 57 7.34 -12.69 -18.06
C LYS A 57 6.54 -11.88 -19.09
N ALA A 58 5.69 -10.96 -18.64
CA ALA A 58 4.86 -10.16 -19.55
C ALA A 58 5.68 -9.16 -20.38
N LEU A 59 6.81 -8.70 -19.84
CA LEU A 59 7.68 -7.73 -20.47
C LEU A 59 8.73 -8.35 -21.41
N GLU A 60 8.87 -9.68 -21.39
CA GLU A 60 9.86 -10.42 -22.18
C GLU A 60 11.28 -9.85 -22.01
N LEU A 61 11.62 -9.52 -20.76
CA LEU A 61 12.90 -8.91 -20.43
C LEU A 61 14.02 -9.95 -20.48
N ASP A 62 15.20 -9.53 -20.93
CA ASP A 62 16.43 -10.29 -20.73
C ASP A 62 16.77 -10.36 -19.23
N LYS A 63 17.74 -11.22 -18.89
CA LYS A 63 18.14 -11.46 -17.50
C LYS A 63 18.63 -10.19 -16.80
N GLU A 64 19.45 -9.39 -17.48
CA GLU A 64 20.05 -8.19 -16.90
C GLU A 64 18.98 -7.11 -16.63
N THR A 65 18.10 -6.86 -17.60
CA THR A 65 16.99 -5.91 -17.45
C THR A 65 15.99 -6.37 -16.39
N SER A 66 15.74 -7.69 -16.28
CA SER A 66 14.88 -8.27 -15.25
C SER A 66 15.43 -8.07 -13.84
N GLU A 67 16.74 -8.27 -13.66
CA GLU A 67 17.42 -8.09 -12.37
C GLU A 67 17.38 -6.61 -11.94
N LYS A 68 17.69 -5.68 -12.85
CA LYS A 68 17.60 -4.24 -12.61
C LYS A 68 16.17 -3.81 -12.24
N LEU A 69 15.16 -4.27 -13.00
CA LEU A 69 13.77 -3.96 -12.70
C LEU A 69 13.37 -4.49 -11.32
N THR A 70 13.75 -5.72 -10.99
CA THR A 70 13.44 -6.35 -9.70
C THR A 70 14.06 -5.56 -8.54
N ALA A 71 15.31 -5.11 -8.68
CA ALA A 71 16.00 -4.28 -7.69
C ALA A 71 15.29 -2.93 -7.48
N ILE A 72 14.86 -2.26 -8.56
CA ILE A 72 14.06 -1.03 -8.48
C ILE A 72 12.78 -1.30 -7.67
N LEU A 73 11.99 -2.30 -8.07
CA LEU A 73 10.72 -2.64 -7.40
C LEU A 73 10.91 -2.99 -5.92
N ASP A 74 12.02 -3.64 -5.57
CA ASP A 74 12.36 -3.99 -4.20
C ASP A 74 12.71 -2.78 -3.34
N ASN A 75 13.56 -1.89 -3.85
CA ASN A 75 13.97 -0.68 -3.15
C ASN A 75 12.77 0.24 -2.89
N TYR A 76 11.98 0.52 -3.93
CA TYR A 76 10.77 1.34 -3.79
C TYR A 76 9.69 0.62 -2.97
N GLY A 77 9.63 -0.71 -3.02
CA GLY A 77 8.77 -1.52 -2.18
C GLY A 77 9.07 -1.39 -0.68
N LYS A 78 10.35 -1.35 -0.29
CA LYS A 78 10.78 -1.13 1.10
C LYS A 78 10.40 0.28 1.59
N LYS A 79 10.72 1.32 0.81
CA LYS A 79 10.37 2.72 1.14
C LYS A 79 8.86 2.92 1.32
N ARG A 80 8.04 2.34 0.43
CA ARG A 80 6.56 2.34 0.60
C ARG A 80 6.11 1.62 1.87
N HIS A 81 6.79 0.55 2.26
CA HIS A 81 6.45 -0.19 3.47
C HIS A 81 6.70 0.64 4.73
N GLU A 82 7.84 1.32 4.79
CA GLU A 82 8.18 2.26 5.87
C GLU A 82 7.18 3.41 5.96
N LEU A 83 6.86 4.05 4.83
CA LEU A 83 5.83 5.09 4.77
C LEU A 83 4.47 4.58 5.27
N ARG A 84 4.07 3.35 4.89
CA ARG A 84 2.81 2.75 5.35
C ARG A 84 2.79 2.54 6.87
N HIS A 85 3.93 2.17 7.46
CA HIS A 85 4.06 2.06 8.91
C HIS A 85 3.91 3.43 9.59
N SER A 86 4.55 4.47 9.05
CA SER A 86 4.41 5.85 9.53
C SER A 86 2.95 6.32 9.46
N PHE A 87 2.27 6.14 8.32
CA PHE A 87 0.85 6.47 8.20
C PHE A 87 -0.01 5.77 9.26
N LYS A 88 0.22 4.48 9.51
CA LYS A 88 -0.55 3.74 10.51
C LYS A 88 -0.35 4.31 11.93
N SER A 89 0.87 4.71 12.30
CA SER A 89 1.13 5.36 13.59
C SER A 89 0.43 6.71 13.65
N ASN A 90 0.62 7.56 12.63
CA ASN A 90 0.04 8.89 12.59
C ASN A 90 -1.50 8.86 12.67
N PHE A 91 -2.17 7.91 12.02
CA PHE A 91 -3.63 7.77 12.15
C PHE A 91 -4.07 7.31 13.54
N LYS A 92 -3.28 6.47 14.21
CA LYS A 92 -3.57 6.06 15.59
C LYS A 92 -3.46 7.26 16.52
N GLU A 93 -2.37 8.01 16.41
CA GLU A 93 -2.12 9.23 17.18
C GLU A 93 -3.20 10.29 16.91
N LEU A 94 -3.60 10.47 15.64
CA LEU A 94 -4.65 11.42 15.26
C LEU A 94 -5.98 11.05 15.92
N LYS A 95 -6.34 9.76 15.93
CA LYS A 95 -7.55 9.27 16.60
C LYS A 95 -7.52 9.57 18.10
N GLU A 96 -6.36 9.40 18.74
CA GLU A 96 -6.18 9.72 20.16
C GLU A 96 -6.28 11.23 20.42
N ALA A 97 -5.67 12.07 19.59
CA ALA A 97 -5.73 13.52 19.70
C ALA A 97 -7.16 14.06 19.52
N VAL A 98 -7.92 13.51 18.55
CA VAL A 98 -9.34 13.82 18.35
C VAL A 98 -10.16 13.48 19.60
N ASN A 99 -9.97 12.28 20.16
CA ASN A 99 -10.69 11.86 21.37
C ASN A 99 -10.38 12.76 22.59
N LYS A 100 -9.14 13.25 22.69
CA LYS A 100 -8.69 14.17 23.74
C LYS A 100 -9.05 15.63 23.46
N LYS A 101 -9.58 15.94 22.27
CA LYS A 101 -9.82 17.32 21.79
C LYS A 101 -8.55 18.19 21.84
N ASP A 102 -7.39 17.59 21.62
CA ASP A 102 -6.10 18.28 21.61
C ASP A 102 -5.82 18.85 20.22
N GLU A 103 -6.17 20.12 20.02
CA GLU A 103 -6.06 20.80 18.73
C GLU A 103 -4.62 20.98 18.25
N ALA A 104 -3.68 21.25 19.17
CA ALA A 104 -2.27 21.40 18.83
C ALA A 104 -1.71 20.07 18.32
N ALA A 105 -1.96 18.97 19.04
CA ALA A 105 -1.53 17.64 18.61
C ALA A 105 -2.19 17.23 17.28
N MET A 106 -3.50 17.52 17.09
CA MET A 106 -4.19 17.25 15.82
C MET A 106 -3.50 17.95 14.65
N LYS A 107 -3.15 19.24 14.81
CA LYS A 107 -2.47 20.01 13.77
C LYS A 107 -1.11 19.41 13.41
N ASP A 108 -0.28 19.13 14.41
CA ASP A 108 1.05 18.56 14.19
C ASP A 108 1.00 17.19 13.49
N ILE A 109 0.02 16.36 13.84
CA ILE A 109 -0.16 15.04 13.22
C ILE A 109 -0.68 15.17 11.78
N LEU A 110 -1.58 16.13 11.51
CA LEU A 110 -2.04 16.41 10.15
C LEU A 110 -0.90 16.89 9.25
N ASP A 111 -0.02 17.75 9.75
CA ASP A 111 1.15 18.21 9.01
C ASP A 111 2.09 17.03 8.65
N LYS A 112 2.34 16.11 9.59
CA LYS A 112 3.11 14.87 9.34
C LYS A 112 2.46 13.98 8.28
N ILE A 113 1.13 13.85 8.29
CA ILE A 113 0.39 13.06 7.28
C ILE A 113 0.53 13.69 5.89
N ASP A 114 0.44 15.02 5.80
CA ASP A 114 0.60 15.75 4.56
C ASP A 114 2.04 15.65 4.00
N GLU A 115 3.05 15.70 4.87
CA GLU A 115 4.45 15.48 4.49
C GLU A 115 4.68 14.05 3.97
N ALA A 116 4.22 13.04 4.70
CA ALA A 116 4.32 11.64 4.27
C ALA A 116 3.60 11.40 2.92
N HIS A 117 2.52 12.15 2.65
CA HIS A 117 1.83 12.08 1.37
C HIS A 117 2.64 12.70 0.23
N LYS A 118 3.28 13.85 0.45
CA LYS A 118 4.22 14.45 -0.52
C LYS A 118 5.40 13.52 -0.79
N GLU A 119 5.93 12.87 0.24
CA GLU A 119 7.02 11.90 0.11
C GLU A 119 6.58 10.69 -0.72
N LEU A 120 5.38 10.14 -0.45
CA LEU A 120 4.84 9.03 -1.24
C LEU A 120 4.68 9.41 -2.72
N LYS A 121 4.18 10.62 -3.01
CA LYS A 121 4.05 11.11 -4.38
C LYS A 121 5.41 11.19 -5.07
N THR A 122 6.39 11.81 -4.41
CA THR A 122 7.76 11.93 -4.92
C THR A 122 8.35 10.54 -5.18
N LEU A 123 8.17 9.61 -4.25
CA LEU A 123 8.63 8.24 -4.36
C LEU A 123 8.02 7.52 -5.58
N MET A 124 6.73 7.74 -5.86
CA MET A 124 6.07 7.17 -7.04
C MET A 124 6.57 7.77 -8.36
N GLU A 125 6.85 9.08 -8.37
CA GLU A 125 7.40 9.76 -9.55
C GLU A 125 8.83 9.29 -9.83
N SER A 126 9.66 9.14 -8.80
CA SER A 126 11.03 8.61 -8.94
C SER A 126 11.03 7.15 -9.40
N GLU A 127 10.17 6.29 -8.84
CA GLU A 127 10.04 4.89 -9.30
C GLU A 127 9.67 4.85 -10.79
N LYS A 128 8.68 5.67 -11.20
CA LYS A 128 8.26 5.74 -12.60
C LYS A 128 9.40 6.22 -13.49
N GLY A 129 10.17 7.22 -13.06
CA GLY A 129 11.33 7.73 -13.77
C GLY A 129 12.39 6.65 -14.02
N GLU A 130 12.78 5.91 -12.99
CA GLU A 130 13.76 4.83 -13.11
C GLU A 130 13.28 3.68 -13.99
N ILE A 131 12.02 3.28 -13.87
CA ILE A 131 11.43 2.24 -14.71
C ILE A 131 11.38 2.68 -16.18
N ASN A 132 11.00 3.94 -16.43
CA ASN A 132 10.94 4.48 -17.79
C ASN A 132 12.34 4.61 -18.42
N ALA A 133 13.37 4.87 -17.63
CA ALA A 133 14.75 4.87 -18.12
C ALA A 133 15.25 3.46 -18.46
N LEU A 134 14.72 2.43 -17.79
CA LEU A 134 15.11 1.04 -18.00
C LEU A 134 14.34 0.36 -19.14
N LEU A 135 13.06 0.69 -19.33
CA LEU A 135 12.16 -0.01 -20.24
C LEU A 135 11.91 0.78 -21.52
N THR A 136 11.79 0.08 -22.65
CA THR A 136 11.29 0.65 -23.91
C THR A 136 9.82 1.08 -23.80
N VAL A 137 9.34 1.97 -24.68
CA VAL A 137 7.95 2.44 -24.67
C VAL A 137 6.92 1.27 -24.74
N PRO A 138 7.08 0.26 -25.60
CA PRO A 138 6.17 -0.90 -25.60
C PRO A 138 6.19 -1.67 -24.27
N GLN A 139 7.36 -1.83 -23.66
CA GLN A 139 7.50 -2.47 -22.34
C GLN A 139 6.86 -1.60 -21.24
N GLN A 140 7.01 -0.28 -21.26
CA GLN A 140 6.33 0.61 -20.31
C GLN A 140 4.81 0.47 -20.38
N ALA A 141 4.24 0.35 -21.59
CA ALA A 141 2.80 0.13 -21.78
C ALA A 141 2.36 -1.22 -21.21
N LYS A 142 3.08 -2.31 -21.55
CA LYS A 142 2.82 -3.65 -20.99
C LYS A 142 2.91 -3.64 -19.45
N TYR A 143 3.90 -2.96 -18.89
CA TYR A 143 4.10 -2.82 -17.45
C TYR A 143 2.90 -2.14 -16.78
N ALA A 144 2.40 -1.05 -17.37
CA ALA A 144 1.24 -0.32 -16.86
C ALA A 144 -0.02 -1.20 -16.83
N LEU A 145 -0.26 -1.97 -17.90
CA LEU A 145 -1.40 -2.90 -17.98
C LEU A 145 -1.31 -4.00 -16.93
N VAL A 146 -0.15 -4.66 -16.80
CA VAL A 146 0.07 -5.71 -15.80
C VAL A 146 -0.13 -5.19 -14.38
N LYS A 147 0.34 -3.97 -14.08
CA LYS A 147 0.08 -3.32 -12.78
C LYS A 147 -1.41 -3.08 -12.55
N ALA A 148 -2.13 -2.56 -13.54
CA ALA A 148 -3.56 -2.29 -13.43
C ALA A 148 -4.37 -3.57 -13.16
N ASP A 149 -4.09 -4.63 -13.91
CA ASP A 149 -4.74 -5.94 -13.74
C ASP A 149 -4.47 -6.54 -12.36
N PHE A 150 -3.23 -6.41 -11.88
CA PHE A 150 -2.88 -6.86 -10.54
C PHE A 150 -3.65 -6.12 -9.45
N PHE A 151 -3.73 -4.78 -9.54
CA PHE A 151 -4.51 -4.01 -8.57
C PHE A 151 -5.99 -4.36 -8.59
N LYS A 152 -6.56 -4.59 -9.78
CA LYS A 152 -7.94 -5.06 -9.92
C LYS A 152 -8.14 -6.42 -9.25
N HIS A 153 -7.22 -7.36 -9.47
CA HIS A 153 -7.28 -8.69 -8.87
C HIS A 153 -7.12 -8.64 -7.35
N MET A 154 -6.16 -7.87 -6.83
CA MET A 154 -5.96 -7.66 -5.40
C MET A 154 -7.21 -7.06 -4.74
N LYS A 155 -7.83 -6.07 -5.38
CA LYS A 155 -9.06 -5.45 -4.90
C LYS A 155 -10.19 -6.48 -4.79
N LYS A 156 -10.36 -7.31 -5.82
CA LYS A 156 -11.37 -8.39 -5.86
C LYS A 156 -11.17 -9.41 -4.72
N MET A 157 -9.95 -9.93 -4.56
CA MET A 157 -9.64 -10.89 -3.48
C MET A 157 -9.91 -10.30 -2.08
N MET A 158 -9.60 -9.02 -1.88
CA MET A 158 -9.83 -8.35 -0.59
C MET A 158 -11.32 -8.12 -0.32
N SER A 159 -12.13 -7.81 -1.35
CA SER A 159 -13.58 -7.68 -1.20
C SER A 159 -14.28 -9.02 -0.95
N GLU A 160 -13.85 -10.10 -1.61
CA GLU A 160 -14.45 -11.43 -1.44
C GLU A 160 -14.20 -11.99 -0.04
N LYS A 161 -12.98 -11.82 0.48
CA LYS A 161 -12.63 -12.23 1.85
C LYS A 161 -13.43 -11.48 2.92
N HIS A 162 -13.87 -10.25 2.62
CA HIS A 162 -14.72 -9.48 3.51
C HIS A 162 -16.16 -10.03 3.54
N ASN A 163 -16.69 -10.45 2.39
CA ASN A 163 -18.05 -11.01 2.28
C ASN A 163 -18.14 -12.40 2.94
N MET A 164 -17.14 -13.27 2.75
CA MET A 164 -17.11 -14.60 3.39
C MET A 164 -17.07 -14.56 4.92
N LYS A 165 -16.56 -13.49 5.53
CA LYS A 165 -16.58 -13.30 6.98
C LYS A 165 -17.93 -12.82 7.51
N LYS A 166 -18.76 -12.21 6.66
CA LYS A 166 -20.07 -11.66 7.03
C LYS A 166 -21.16 -12.74 7.00
N ASP A 167 -21.02 -13.71 6.11
CA ASP A 167 -21.99 -14.81 5.91
C ASP A 167 -21.75 -16.01 6.84
N ASN A 168 -20.70 -15.97 7.67
CA ASN A 168 -20.41 -17.01 8.65
C ASN A 168 -20.01 -16.34 9.99
N PRO A 169 -20.97 -15.72 10.70
CA PRO A 169 -20.71 -15.20 12.03
C PRO A 169 -20.40 -16.38 12.95
N LYS A 170 -19.22 -16.35 13.59
CA LYS A 170 -18.94 -17.21 14.74
C LYS A 170 -19.68 -16.67 15.96
#